data_AF-A0A800DN80-F1
#
_entry.id   AF-A0A800DN80-F1
#
_cell.length_a   1.000
_cell.length_b   1.000
_cell.length_c   1.000
_cell.angle_alpha   90.00
_cell.angle_beta   90.00
_cell.angle_gamma   90.00
#
_symmetry.space_group_name_H-M   'P 1'
#
loop_
_entity.id
_entity.type
_entity.pdbx_description
1 polymer ?
#
loop_
_entity_poly.entity_id
_entity_poly.type
_entity_poly.pdbx_seq_one_letter_code
_entity_poly.pdbx_strand_id
1 'polypeptide(L)'
;MHENEEPCEIHIQVTEDIPPILFDRDTIAEVLWNLLHNAVKYSHPPKRVSVKLERDGDTVTLAVVDNGIGIPKREQKRIFERFYRMDDTLTREVQGSGLGLADD
;
A
#
# COMPACT_ATOMS: atom_id res chain seq x y z
N MET A 1 22.19 -14.10 1.55
CA MET A 1 21.19 -15.16 1.35
C MET A 1 19.99 -14.45 0.75
N HIS A 2 19.69 -14.67 -0.52
CA HIS A 2 18.48 -14.11 -1.12
C HIS A 2 17.32 -14.95 -0.57
N GLU A 3 16.54 -14.39 0.36
CA GLU A 3 15.25 -15.00 0.71
C GLU A 3 14.46 -15.11 -0.59
N ASN A 4 14.01 -16.33 -0.91
CA ASN A 4 13.07 -16.53 -2.01
C ASN A 4 11.79 -15.80 -1.61
N GLU A 5 11.66 -14.54 -2.01
CA GLU A 5 10.42 -13.80 -1.83
C GLU A 5 9.32 -14.58 -2.56
N GLU A 6 8.31 -15.00 -1.80
CA GLU A 6 7.18 -15.71 -2.39
C GLU A 6 6.53 -14.84 -3.48
N PRO A 7 6.17 -15.43 -4.63
CA PRO A 7 5.58 -14.69 -5.73
C PRO A 7 4.29 -14.01 -5.28
N CYS A 8 4.16 -12.73 -5.59
CA CYS A 8 2.95 -11.95 -5.36
C CYS A 8 2.15 -11.85 -6.65
N GLU A 9 0.87 -12.23 -6.59
CA GLU A 9 -0.08 -11.99 -7.65
C GLU A 9 -0.55 -10.54 -7.59
N ILE A 10 -0.48 -9.83 -8.73
CA ILE A 10 -0.91 -8.44 -8.84
C ILE A 10 -2.06 -8.35 -9.83
N HIS A 11 -3.20 -7.83 -9.38
CA HIS A 11 -4.35 -7.53 -10.22
C HIS A 11 -4.49 -6.03 -10.39
N ILE A 12 -4.68 -5.59 -11.64
CA ILE A 12 -4.92 -4.18 -11.95
C ILE A 12 -6.32 -4.07 -12.53
N GLN A 13 -7.11 -3.16 -11.98
CA GLN A 13 -8.48 -2.87 -12.43
C GLN A 13 -8.59 -1.37 -12.64
N VAL A 14 -9.01 -0.96 -13.84
CA VAL A 14 -9.21 0.44 -14.20
C VAL A 14 -10.58 0.54 -14.85
N THR A 15 -11.44 1.45 -14.38
CA THR A 15 -12.74 1.71 -15.03
C THR A 15 -12.52 2.43 -16.35
N GLU A 16 -13.40 2.20 -17.34
CA GLU A 16 -13.22 2.72 -18.70
C GLU A 16 -13.44 4.24 -18.83
N ASP A 17 -13.90 4.91 -17.77
CA ASP A 17 -14.43 6.28 -17.76
C ASP A 17 -13.61 7.29 -16.96
N ILE A 18 -12.31 7.03 -16.79
CA ILE A 18 -11.37 7.94 -16.12
C ILE A 18 -11.06 9.14 -17.03
N PRO A 19 -11.45 10.38 -16.66
CA PRO A 19 -11.09 11.57 -17.43
C PRO A 19 -9.59 11.87 -17.29
N PRO A 20 -9.01 12.71 -18.16
CA PRO A 20 -7.68 13.27 -17.91
C PRO A 20 -7.66 14.02 -16.57
N ILE A 21 -6.69 13.70 -15.72
CA ILE A 21 -6.51 14.30 -14.40
C ILE A 21 -5.19 15.06 -14.39
N LEU A 22 -5.17 16.26 -13.83
CA LEU A 22 -3.93 16.97 -13.54
C LEU A 22 -3.43 16.52 -12.17
N PHE A 23 -2.23 15.95 -12.12
CA PHE A 23 -1.56 15.53 -10.89
C PHE A 23 -0.04 15.62 -11.05
N ASP A 24 0.67 15.64 -9.94
CA ASP A 24 2.13 15.48 -9.92
C ASP A 24 2.46 14.00 -10.09
N ARG A 25 3.04 13.66 -11.23
CA ARG A 25 3.36 12.27 -11.59
C ARG A 25 4.33 11.62 -10.61
N ASP A 26 5.35 12.36 -10.17
CA ASP A 26 6.43 11.81 -9.37
C ASP A 26 5.95 11.59 -7.93
N THR A 27 5.15 12.53 -7.40
CA THR A 27 4.48 12.38 -6.10
C THR A 27 3.55 11.17 -6.08
N ILE A 28 2.69 11.00 -7.09
CA ILE A 28 1.78 9.85 -7.15
C ILE A 28 2.53 8.54 -7.32
N ALA A 29 3.63 8.53 -8.08
CA ALA A 29 4.47 7.34 -8.22
C ALA A 29 5.12 6.94 -6.88
N GLU A 30 5.59 7.91 -6.09
CA GLU A 30 6.16 7.66 -4.76
C GLU A 30 5.11 7.10 -3.79
N VAL A 31 3.93 7.72 -3.71
CA VAL A 31 2.83 7.23 -2.89
C VAL A 31 2.44 5.81 -3.29
N LEU A 32 2.27 5.54 -4.60
CA LEU A 32 1.91 4.21 -5.08
C LEU A 32 3.00 3.18 -4.78
N TRP A 33 4.27 3.54 -4.93
CA TRP A 33 5.40 2.68 -4.57
C TRP A 33 5.39 2.32 -3.09
N ASN A 34 5.20 3.31 -2.22
CA ASN A 34 5.10 3.13 -0.78
C ASN A 34 3.96 2.18 -0.39
N LEU A 35 2.77 2.39 -0.98
CA LEU A 35 1.61 1.53 -0.75
C LEU A 35 1.83 0.10 -1.25
N LEU A 36 2.35 -0.08 -2.47
CA LEU A 36 2.61 -1.40 -3.05
C LEU A 36 3.68 -2.17 -2.27
N HIS A 37 4.76 -1.49 -1.89
CA HIS A 37 5.83 -2.10 -1.11
C HIS A 37 5.29 -2.58 0.24
N ASN A 38 4.49 -1.76 0.94
CA ASN A 38 3.84 -2.17 2.18
C ASN A 38 2.85 -3.33 1.96
N ALA A 39 2.03 -3.27 0.92
CA ALA A 39 1.07 -4.32 0.56
C ALA A 39 1.76 -5.69 0.37
N VAL A 40 2.83 -5.76 -0.44
CA VAL A 40 3.58 -6.99 -0.67
C VAL A 40 4.28 -7.49 0.60
N LYS A 41 4.82 -6.57 1.39
CA LYS A 41 5.57 -6.85 2.61
C LYS A 41 4.69 -7.46 3.71
N TYR A 42 3.45 -6.96 3.87
CA TYR A 42 2.54 -7.36 4.95
C TYR A 42 1.44 -8.34 4.50
N SER A 43 1.43 -8.77 3.23
CA SER A 43 0.51 -9.78 2.69
C SER A 43 0.75 -11.19 3.21
N HIS A 44 -0.32 -11.96 3.39
CA HIS A 44 -0.24 -13.39 3.69
C HIS A 44 -0.12 -14.25 2.42
N PRO A 45 0.61 -15.38 2.47
CA PRO A 45 0.62 -16.37 1.39
C PRO A 45 -0.77 -17.02 1.13
N PRO A 46 -1.18 -17.26 -0.13
CA PRO A 46 -0.58 -16.72 -1.35
C PRO A 46 -0.82 -15.21 -1.44
N LYS A 47 0.26 -14.46 -1.67
CA LYS A 47 0.23 -12.99 -1.66
C LYS A 47 -0.58 -12.46 -2.84
N ARG A 48 -1.56 -11.61 -2.56
CA ARG A 48 -2.45 -11.00 -3.54
C ARG A 48 -2.58 -9.52 -3.26
N VAL A 49 -2.21 -8.72 -4.25
CA VAL A 49 -2.37 -7.25 -4.22
C VAL A 49 -3.21 -6.81 -5.41
N SER A 50 -4.22 -5.99 -5.16
CA SER A 50 -5.06 -5.38 -6.19
C SER A 50 -4.86 -3.87 -6.22
N VAL A 51 -4.58 -3.33 -7.40
CA VAL A 51 -4.56 -1.90 -7.68
C VAL A 51 -5.83 -1.55 -8.45
N LYS A 52 -6.61 -0.63 -7.93
CA LYS A 52 -7.88 -0.20 -8.52
C LYS A 52 -7.86 1.29 -8.80
N LEU A 53 -8.27 1.68 -10.00
CA LEU A 53 -8.56 3.06 -10.36
C LEU A 53 -10.02 3.14 -10.77
N GLU A 54 -10.83 3.80 -9.96
CA GLU A 54 -12.27 3.91 -10.17
C GLU A 54 -12.72 5.37 -10.07
N ARG A 55 -13.77 5.70 -10.81
CA ARG A 55 -14.42 7.00 -10.74
C ARG A 55 -15.72 6.89 -9.95
N ASP A 56 -15.89 7.79 -9.00
CA ASP A 56 -17.15 8.03 -8.29
C ASP A 56 -17.52 9.51 -8.40
N GLY A 57 -18.47 9.81 -9.30
CA GLY A 57 -18.86 11.18 -9.63
C GLY A 57 -17.70 12.02 -10.18
N ASP A 58 -17.29 13.02 -9.40
CA ASP A 58 -16.18 13.94 -9.73
C ASP A 58 -14.85 13.53 -9.09
N THR A 59 -14.82 12.40 -8.38
CA THR A 59 -13.61 11.89 -7.73
C THR A 59 -13.09 10.68 -8.46
N VAL A 60 -11.77 10.60 -8.60
CA VAL A 60 -11.09 9.38 -9.03
C VAL A 60 -10.31 8.83 -7.84
N THR A 61 -10.56 7.57 -7.53
CA THR A 61 -9.96 6.86 -6.39
C THR A 61 -8.96 5.85 -6.89
N LEU A 62 -7.71 6.01 -6.46
CA LEU A 62 -6.66 5.00 -6.57
C LEU A 62 -6.59 4.22 -5.26
N ALA A 63 -6.80 2.91 -5.32
CA ALA A 63 -6.76 2.03 -4.16
C ALA A 63 -5.74 0.90 -4.35
N VAL A 64 -4.96 0.63 -3.30
CA VAL A 64 -4.11 -0.56 -3.19
C VAL A 64 -4.71 -1.44 -2.09
N VAL A 65 -5.01 -2.69 -2.41
CA VAL A 65 -5.69 -3.64 -1.51
C VAL A 65 -4.88 -4.92 -1.43
N ASP A 66 -4.49 -5.31 -0.23
CA ASP A 66 -3.76 -6.55 0.06
C ASP A 66 -4.59 -7.54 0.90
N ASN A 67 -4.10 -8.77 1.02
CA ASN A 67 -4.70 -9.84 1.85
C ASN A 67 -3.93 -10.09 3.16
N GLY A 68 -3.24 -9.08 3.67
CA GLY A 68 -2.33 -9.15 4.79
C GLY A 68 -2.95 -9.09 6.18
N ILE A 69 -2.10 -8.78 7.15
CA ILE A 69 -2.43 -8.72 8.59
C ILE A 69 -3.46 -7.63 8.93
N GLY A 70 -3.63 -6.63 8.05
CA GLY A 70 -4.47 -5.47 8.29
C GLY A 70 -3.94 -4.55 9.39
N ILE A 71 -4.68 -3.46 9.64
CA ILE A 71 -4.31 -2.44 10.62
C ILE A 71 -5.43 -2.33 11.68
N PRO A 72 -5.15 -2.64 12.96
CA PRO A 72 -6.10 -2.48 14.06
C PRO A 72 -6.63 -1.05 14.12
N LYS A 73 -7.93 -0.89 14.39
CA LYS A 73 -8.61 0.42 14.38
C LYS A 73 -7.92 1.50 15.22
N ARG A 74 -7.33 1.12 16.35
CA ARG A 74 -6.61 2.05 17.25
C ARG A 74 -5.32 2.62 16.62
N GLU A 75 -4.74 1.91 15.66
CA GLU A 75 -3.46 2.26 15.03
C GLU A 75 -3.65 3.07 13.74
N GLN A 76 -4.83 3.00 13.10
CA GLN A 76 -5.08 3.60 11.78
C GLN A 76 -4.82 5.11 11.69
N LYS A 77 -4.91 5.85 12.80
CA LYS A 77 -4.57 7.28 12.83
C LYS A 77 -3.07 7.54 12.97
N ARG A 78 -2.37 6.61 13.63
CA ARG A 78 -0.98 6.76 14.03
C ARG A 78 -0.02 6.28 12.97
N ILE A 79 -0.44 5.40 12.05
CA ILE A 79 0.40 4.90 10.94
C ILE A 79 0.94 5.99 10.00
N PHE A 80 0.34 7.18 10.04
CA PHE A 80 0.80 8.36 9.29
C PHE A 80 1.73 9.27 10.12
N GLU A 81 1.93 8.98 11.40
CA GLU A 81 2.88 9.72 12.24
C GLU A 81 4.31 9.34 11.87
N ARG A 82 5.18 10.34 11.75
CA ARG A 82 6.59 10.14 11.43
C ARG A 82 7.25 9.23 12.46
N PHE A 83 8.00 8.24 11.97
CA PHE A 83 8.69 7.23 12.78
C PHE A 83 7.78 6.28 13.58
N TYR A 84 6.45 6.36 13.42
CA TYR A 84 5.56 5.45 14.10
C TYR A 84 5.61 4.06 13.48
N ARG A 85 5.73 3.04 14.34
CA ARG A 85 5.63 1.63 13.97
C ARG A 85 4.70 0.94 14.95
N MET A 86 3.80 0.12 14.42
CA MET A 86 2.95 -0.71 15.27
C MET A 86 3.81 -1.71 16.06
N ASP A 87 3.61 -1.72 17.38
CA ASP A 87 4.37 -2.48 18.38
C ASP A 87 3.93 -3.96 18.50
N ASP A 88 3.54 -4.58 17.38
CA ASP A 88 3.07 -5.96 17.39
C ASP A 88 4.22 -6.95 17.19
N THR A 89 4.21 -8.03 17.96
CA THR A 89 5.10 -9.18 17.80
C THR A 89 5.12 -9.72 16.35
N LEU A 90 4.03 -9.56 15.60
CA LEU A 90 3.94 -9.92 14.17
C LEU A 90 4.70 -8.98 13.22
N THR A 91 4.93 -7.71 13.59
CA THR A 91 5.66 -6.75 12.75
C THR A 91 7.17 -6.76 13.00
N ARG A 92 7.63 -7.41 14.09
CA ARG A 92 9.05 -7.52 14.45
C ARG A 92 9.88 -8.32 13.46
N GLU A 93 9.29 -9.31 12.79
CA GLU A 93 9.97 -10.11 11.76
C GLU A 93 10.11 -9.36 10.44
N VAL A 94 9.42 -8.22 10.29
CA VAL A 94 9.25 -7.53 9.00
C VAL A 94 10.22 -6.33 8.92
N GLN A 95 11.44 -6.58 8.43
CA GLN A 95 12.54 -5.61 8.36
C GLN A 95 12.19 -4.35 7.53
N GLY A 96 12.43 -3.13 8.03
CA GLY A 96 12.18 -1.88 7.29
C GLY A 96 12.37 -0.61 8.14
N SER A 97 12.59 0.54 7.49
CA SER A 97 13.00 1.81 8.13
C SER A 97 11.90 2.55 8.90
N GLY A 98 10.62 2.18 8.73
CA GLY A 98 9.49 2.89 9.36
C GLY A 98 9.16 4.26 8.74
N LEU A 99 9.71 4.57 7.56
CA LEU A 99 9.46 5.82 6.84
C LEU A 99 8.28 5.73 5.85
N GLY A 100 7.92 4.53 5.39
CA GLY A 100 7.15 4.33 4.16
C GLY A 100 5.65 4.67 4.15
N LEU A 101 5.13 5.45 5.09
CA LEU A 101 3.76 5.99 5.08
C LEU A 101 3.67 7.46 5.53
N ALA A 102 4.77 8.00 6.05
CA ALA A 102 4.87 9.42 6.39
C ALA A 102 5.69 10.07 5.28
N ASP A 103 5.01 10.75 4.36
CA ASP A 103 5.67 11.55 3.35
C ASP A 103 6.35 12.77 4.01
N ASP A 104 7.51 13.21 3.50
CA ASP A 104 8.16 14.49 3.82
C ASP A 104 7.70 15.58 2.83
#